data_AF-A0A0L8BT46-F1
#
_entry.id   AF-A0A0L8BT46-F1
#
_cell.length_a   1.000
_cell.length_b   1.000
_cell.length_c   1.000
_cell.angle_alpha   90.00
_cell.angle_beta   90.00
_cell.angle_gamma   90.00
#
_symmetry.space_group_name_H-M   'P 1'
#
loop_
_entity.id
_entity.type
_entity.pdbx_description
1 polymer ?
#
loop_
_entity_poly.entity_id
_entity_poly.type
_entity_poly.pdbx_seq_one_letter_code
_entity_poly.pdbx_strand_id
1 'polypeptide(L)'
;MSRRPSLFEGMGADFADAFGNVDAVLTIAGVARPKVTGIFRVWREVDLVEEVSQAVEGTTHLLSIAATDAPGLESQRDTVTIDGVTYPIINVEDDARAMLKLFLSGDI
;
A
#
# COMPACT_ATOMS: atom_id res chain seq x y z
N MET A 1 3.94 17.47 7.62
CA MET A 1 4.74 16.29 7.20
C MET A 1 6.17 16.50 7.67
N SER A 2 6.72 15.55 8.44
CA SER A 2 8.13 15.63 8.85
C SER A 2 9.01 15.41 7.62
N ARG A 3 10.07 16.20 7.45
CA ARG A 3 10.97 16.07 6.31
C ARG A 3 11.75 14.77 6.44
N ARG A 4 11.59 13.87 5.46
CA ARG A 4 12.37 12.61 5.36
C ARG A 4 13.88 12.94 5.38
N PRO A 5 14.70 12.23 6.18
CA PRO A 5 16.15 12.45 6.19
C PRO A 5 16.77 12.14 4.83
N SER A 6 17.72 12.97 4.38
CA SER A 6 18.45 12.77 3.12
C SER A 6 19.28 11.49 3.08
N LEU A 7 19.58 10.90 4.25
CA LEU A 7 20.27 9.62 4.35
C LEU A 7 19.52 8.48 3.62
N PHE A 8 18.19 8.57 3.51
CA PHE A 8 17.36 7.57 2.86
C PHE A 8 16.97 7.93 1.42
N GLU A 9 17.55 8.99 0.87
CA GLU A 9 17.33 9.38 -0.52
C GLU A 9 17.82 8.28 -1.47
N GLY A 10 17.02 7.95 -2.49
CA GLY A 10 17.32 6.87 -3.43
C GLY A 10 16.99 5.45 -2.92
N MET A 11 17.07 5.19 -1.61
CA MET A 11 16.87 3.85 -1.06
C MET A 11 15.50 3.24 -1.40
N GLY A 12 14.45 4.06 -1.50
CA GLY A 12 13.12 3.58 -1.87
C GLY A 12 13.09 2.98 -3.28
N ALA A 13 13.78 3.60 -4.23
CA ALA A 13 13.92 3.09 -5.59
C ALA A 13 14.76 1.81 -5.61
N ASP A 14 15.86 1.76 -4.84
CA ASP A 14 16.70 0.56 -4.73
C ASP A 14 15.92 -0.64 -4.14
N PHE A 15 15.06 -0.40 -3.14
CA PHE A 15 14.18 -1.44 -2.60
C PHE A 15 13.13 -1.91 -3.61
N ALA A 16 12.53 -0.99 -4.36
CA ALA A 16 11.56 -1.32 -5.40
C ALA A 16 12.22 -2.14 -6.53
N ASP A 17 13.45 -1.80 -6.93
CA ASP A 17 14.20 -2.53 -7.95
C ASP A 17 14.60 -3.94 -7.46
N ALA A 18 15.09 -4.05 -6.22
CA ALA A 18 15.59 -5.32 -5.68
C ALA A 18 14.48 -6.31 -5.29
N PHE A 19 13.34 -5.82 -4.80
CA PHE A 19 12.29 -6.66 -4.20
C PHE A 19 10.92 -6.50 -4.84
N GLY A 20 10.78 -5.59 -5.80
CA GLY A 20 9.53 -5.34 -6.50
C GLY A 20 8.99 -6.60 -7.17
N ASN A 21 7.72 -6.88 -6.94
CA ASN A 21 7.06 -8.06 -7.49
C ASN A 21 5.73 -7.76 -8.18
N VAL A 22 5.24 -6.53 -8.10
CA VAL A 22 4.03 -6.08 -8.78
C VAL A 22 4.20 -4.69 -9.37
N ASP A 23 3.42 -4.44 -10.41
CA ASP A 23 3.14 -3.11 -10.91
C ASP A 23 1.83 -2.59 -10.31
N ALA A 24 1.87 -1.42 -9.68
CA ALA A 24 0.72 -0.80 -9.03
C ALA A 24 0.37 0.54 -9.67
N VAL A 25 -0.93 0.82 -9.79
CA VAL A 25 -1.45 2.13 -10.22
C VAL A 25 -2.25 2.73 -9.07
N LEU A 26 -1.74 3.82 -8.49
CA LEU A 26 -2.44 4.55 -7.43
C LEU A 26 -3.51 5.45 -8.03
N THR A 27 -4.68 5.50 -7.41
CA THR A 27 -5.70 6.50 -7.68
C THR A 27 -5.81 7.41 -6.46
N ILE A 28 -5.27 8.62 -6.58
CA ILE A 28 -5.19 9.60 -5.49
C ILE A 28 -6.20 10.70 -5.78
N ALA A 29 -7.12 10.95 -4.84
CA ALA A 29 -8.21 11.91 -5.02
C ALA A 29 -8.97 11.74 -6.35
N GLY A 30 -9.22 10.48 -6.73
CA GLY A 30 -9.91 10.11 -7.97
C GLY A 30 -9.09 10.21 -9.26
N VAL A 31 -7.79 10.54 -9.17
CA VAL A 31 -6.90 10.67 -10.35
C VAL A 31 -5.89 9.52 -10.37
N ALA A 32 -5.88 8.76 -11.47
CA ALA A 32 -4.89 7.72 -11.70
C ALA A 32 -3.48 8.33 -11.88
N ARG A 33 -2.51 7.75 -11.18
CA ARG A 33 -1.10 8.12 -11.23
C ARG A 33 -0.32 7.21 -12.19
N PRO A 34 0.91 7.60 -12.59
CA PRO A 34 1.80 6.69 -13.29
C PRO A 34 1.99 5.37 -12.52
N LYS A 35 2.25 4.30 -13.27
CA LYS A 35 2.53 2.98 -12.73
C LYS A 35 3.81 3.00 -11.91
N VAL A 36 3.80 2.36 -10.75
CA VAL A 36 4.94 2.28 -9.82
C VAL A 36 5.21 0.82 -9.47
N THR A 37 6.47 0.48 -9.25
CA THR A 37 6.85 -0.86 -8.80
C THR A 37 6.68 -0.96 -7.29
N GLY A 38 6.00 -2.01 -6.84
CA GLY A 38 5.71 -2.25 -5.44
C GLY A 38 6.08 -3.65 -4.98
N ILE A 39 6.17 -3.80 -3.66
CA ILE A 39 6.38 -5.07 -2.97
C ILE A 39 5.04 -5.47 -2.33
N PHE A 40 4.29 -6.34 -3.00
CA PHE A 40 3.00 -6.84 -2.56
C PHE A 40 3.15 -8.16 -1.80
N ARG A 41 2.57 -8.22 -0.61
CA ARG A 41 2.52 -9.41 0.24
C ARG A 41 1.07 -9.68 0.60
N VAL A 42 0.63 -10.90 0.31
CA VAL A 42 -0.66 -11.40 0.80
C VAL A 42 -0.52 -11.68 2.29
N TRP A 43 -1.22 -10.92 3.10
CA TRP A 43 -1.32 -11.13 4.54
C TRP A 43 -2.76 -11.60 4.82
N ARG A 44 -2.90 -12.78 5.40
CA ARG A 44 -4.21 -13.32 5.80
C ARG A 44 -4.26 -13.21 7.31
N GLU A 45 -4.93 -12.18 7.80
CA GLU A 45 -5.29 -12.10 9.22
C GLU A 45 -6.73 -12.61 9.33
N VAL A 46 -6.91 -13.77 9.96
CA VAL A 46 -8.23 -14.29 10.26
C VAL A 46 -8.66 -13.65 11.57
N ASP A 47 -9.25 -12.45 11.49
CA ASP A 47 -9.87 -11.83 12.67
C ASP A 47 -11.19 -12.56 12.98
N LEU A 48 -11.11 -13.52 13.90
CA LEU A 48 -12.27 -14.09 14.56
C LEU A 48 -12.82 -13.07 15.55
N VAL A 49 -13.70 -12.18 15.11
CA VAL A 49 -14.44 -11.30 16.01
C VAL A 49 -15.53 -12.13 16.70
N GLU A 50 -15.31 -12.48 17.97
CA GLU A 50 -16.38 -12.99 18.82
C GLU A 50 -17.41 -11.87 19.04
N GLU A 51 -18.69 -12.23 18.90
CA GLU A 51 -19.85 -11.40 19.27
C GLU A 51 -20.37 -10.39 18.20
N VAL A 52 -20.77 -10.89 17.03
CA VAL A 52 -22.10 -10.70 16.39
C VAL A 52 -22.11 -11.63 15.16
N SER A 53 -23.23 -12.26 14.87
CA SER A 53 -23.43 -13.26 13.81
C SER A 53 -23.01 -12.83 12.39
N GLN A 54 -21.73 -12.90 12.05
CA GLN A 54 -21.16 -13.12 10.70
C GLN A 54 -19.63 -12.98 10.81
N ALA A 55 -18.90 -14.07 10.60
CA ALA A 55 -17.46 -13.99 10.37
C ALA A 55 -17.24 -13.30 9.01
N VAL A 56 -16.80 -12.04 9.01
CA VAL A 56 -16.30 -11.37 7.82
C VAL A 56 -14.82 -11.73 7.74
N GLU A 57 -14.48 -12.77 6.98
CA GLU A 57 -13.09 -13.06 6.63
C GLU A 57 -12.58 -11.87 5.80
N GLY A 58 -11.77 -11.01 6.41
CA GLY A 58 -11.20 -9.84 5.76
C GLY A 58 -9.74 -10.12 5.40
N THR A 59 -9.47 -10.50 4.15
CA THR A 59 -8.09 -10.55 3.66
C THR A 59 -7.52 -9.12 3.66
N THR A 60 -6.42 -8.90 4.39
CA THR A 60 -5.72 -7.60 4.43
C THR A 60 -4.39 -7.73 3.73
N HIS A 61 -4.22 -7.16 2.53
CA HIS A 61 -2.94 -7.21 1.84
C HIS A 61 -2.00 -6.08 2.26
N LEU A 62 -0.70 -6.31 2.19
CA LEU A 62 0.32 -5.30 2.44
C LEU A 62 1.05 -4.97 1.13
N LEU A 63 1.00 -3.70 0.73
CA LEU A 63 1.78 -3.18 -0.38
C LEU A 63 2.81 -2.20 0.15
N SER A 64 4.09 -2.41 -0.13
CA SER A 64 5.14 -1.43 0.14
C SER A 64 5.58 -0.75 -1.15
N ILE A 65 5.62 0.58 -1.17
CA ILE A 65 6.08 1.39 -2.32
C ILE A 65 7.08 2.45 -1.86
N ALA A 66 7.91 2.96 -2.78
CA ALA A 66 8.77 4.08 -2.47
C ALA A 66 7.92 5.30 -2.10
N ALA A 67 8.27 5.94 -0.99
CA ALA A 67 7.44 7.01 -0.45
C ALA A 67 7.42 8.29 -1.31
N THR A 68 8.36 8.41 -2.25
CA THR A 68 8.40 9.47 -3.26
C THR A 68 7.31 9.32 -4.32
N ASP A 69 6.77 8.11 -4.49
CA ASP A 69 5.90 7.77 -5.63
C ASP A 69 4.42 8.03 -5.33
N ALA A 70 4.07 8.32 -4.08
CA ALA A 70 2.71 8.55 -3.62
C ALA A 70 2.52 9.89 -2.89
N PRO A 71 2.92 11.03 -3.49
CA PRO A 71 2.71 12.32 -2.85
C PRO A 71 1.21 12.63 -2.72
N GLY A 72 0.77 12.93 -1.50
CA GLY A 72 -0.61 13.30 -1.18
C GLY A 72 -1.58 12.13 -1.00
N LEU A 73 -1.05 10.91 -0.87
CA LEU A 73 -1.84 9.71 -0.59
C LEU A 73 -2.48 9.76 0.80
N GLU A 74 -3.77 9.44 0.88
CA GLU A 74 -4.57 9.39 2.10
C GLU A 74 -5.34 8.06 2.22
N SER A 75 -5.35 7.49 3.43
CA SER A 75 -6.13 6.29 3.74
C SER A 75 -7.63 6.55 3.64
N GLN A 76 -8.40 5.49 3.42
CA GLN A 76 -9.87 5.45 3.34
C GLN A 76 -10.49 6.25 2.17
N ARG A 77 -9.68 7.01 1.44
CA ARG A 77 -10.08 7.79 0.25
C ARG A 77 -9.49 7.21 -1.03
N ASP A 78 -8.20 6.87 -1.00
CA ASP A 78 -7.44 6.51 -2.19
C ASP A 78 -7.45 4.99 -2.41
N THR A 79 -7.21 4.56 -3.65
CA THR A 79 -7.20 3.14 -4.04
C THR A 79 -5.92 2.79 -4.79
N VAL A 80 -5.63 1.50 -4.89
CA VAL A 80 -4.54 0.97 -5.73
C VAL A 80 -5.06 -0.14 -6.62
N THR A 81 -4.64 -0.14 -7.88
CA THR A 81 -4.89 -1.22 -8.82
C THR A 81 -3.62 -2.04 -9.03
N ILE A 82 -3.72 -3.36 -8.86
CA ILE A 82 -2.63 -4.33 -9.05
C ILE A 82 -3.20 -5.47 -9.89
N ASP A 83 -2.56 -5.79 -11.02
CA ASP A 83 -3.00 -6.85 -11.94
C ASP A 83 -4.49 -6.76 -12.34
N GLY A 84 -5.02 -5.54 -12.45
CA GLY A 84 -6.42 -5.26 -12.79
C GLY A 84 -7.41 -5.34 -11.62
N VAL A 85 -6.97 -5.77 -10.43
CA VAL A 85 -7.78 -5.77 -9.20
C VAL A 85 -7.59 -4.46 -8.46
N THR A 86 -8.69 -3.82 -8.06
CA THR A 86 -8.67 -2.56 -7.31
C THR A 86 -8.90 -2.82 -5.82
N TYR A 87 -7.97 -2.37 -5.01
CA TYR A 87 -8.02 -2.47 -3.55
C TYR A 87 -8.20 -1.08 -2.92
N PRO A 88 -9.16 -0.92 -1.98
CA PRO A 88 -9.20 0.24 -1.10
C PRO A 88 -7.99 0.27 -0.18
N ILE A 89 -7.38 1.45 0.00
CA ILE A 89 -6.29 1.64 0.97
C ILE A 89 -6.91 1.96 2.32
N ILE A 90 -6.90 1.00 3.24
CA ILE A 90 -7.52 1.16 4.57
C ILE A 90 -6.60 1.88 5.57
N ASN A 91 -5.29 1.75 5.40
CA ASN A 91 -4.30 2.43 6.23
C ASN A 91 -3.00 2.71 5.47
N VAL A 92 -2.27 3.75 5.90
CA VAL A 92 -0.99 4.17 5.36
C VAL A 92 -0.03 4.39 6.51
N GLU A 93 1.09 3.68 6.52
CA GLU A 93 2.17 3.86 7.49
C GLU A 93 3.44 4.32 6.76
N ASP A 94 3.96 5.49 7.13
CA ASP A 94 5.28 5.97 6.67
C ASP A 94 6.34 5.41 7.61
N ASP A 95 7.30 4.66 7.08
CA ASP A 95 8.40 4.12 7.89
C ASP A 95 9.39 5.20 8.37
N ALA A 96 9.15 6.47 8.00
CA ALA A 96 9.97 7.65 8.20
C ALA A 96 11.39 7.55 7.59
N ARG A 97 11.61 6.52 6.77
CA ARG A 97 12.85 6.18 6.09
C ARG A 97 12.65 6.25 4.59
N ALA A 98 12.30 5.15 3.92
CA ALA A 98 12.29 5.07 2.46
C ALA A 98 10.93 4.68 1.86
N MET A 99 10.08 4.00 2.63
CA MET A 99 8.92 3.27 2.11
C MET A 99 7.62 3.73 2.78
N LEU A 100 6.54 3.69 2.01
CA LEU A 100 5.18 3.68 2.54
C LEU A 100 4.67 2.25 2.55
N LYS A 101 4.02 1.87 3.65
CA LYS A 101 3.26 0.63 3.77
C LYS A 101 1.78 0.94 3.66
N LEU A 102 1.14 0.33 2.68
CA LEU A 102 -0.28 0.46 2.38
C LEU A 102 -0.97 -0.83 2.80
N PHE A 103 -1.94 -0.71 3.69
CA PHE A 103 -2.81 -1.81 4.07
C PHE A 103 -4.04 -1.76 3.17
N LEU A 104 -4.35 -2.88 2.55
CA LEU A 104 -5.33 -2.98 1.47
C LEU A 104 -6.41 -3.98 1.87
N SER A 105 -7.67 -3.64 1.66
CA SER A 105 -8.78 -4.59 1.85
C SER A 105 -9.22 -5.22 0.53
N GLY A 106 -9.75 -6.44 0.60
CA GLY A 106 -10.36 -7.13 -0.54
C GLY A 106 -9.81 -8.54 -0.72
N ASP A 107 -10.54 -9.35 -1.49
CA ASP A 107 -10.11 -10.69 -1.86
C ASP A 107 -9.43 -10.70 -3.23
N ILE A 108 -8.57 -11.70 -3.42
CA ILE A 108 -7.82 -12.00 -4.65
C ILE A 108 -8.58 -12.96 -5.57
#